data_AF-A0A939STJ7-F1
#
_entry.id   AF-A0A939STJ7-F1
#
_cell.length_a   1.000
_cell.length_b   1.000
_cell.length_c   1.000
_cell.angle_alpha   90.00
_cell.angle_beta   90.00
_cell.angle_gamma   90.00
#
_symmetry.space_group_name_H-M   'P 1'
#
loop_
_entity.id
_entity.type
_entity.pdbx_description
1 polymer ?
#
loop_
_entity_poly.entity_id
_entity_poly.type
_entity_poly.pdbx_seq_one_letter_code
_entity_poly.pdbx_strand_id
1 'polypeptide(L)' 'MMKLRRLLAAFGIFSAGAIAHPHSFIDMNTTFVAKDQRLVGLKMVWVMDEITSA' A
#
# COMPACT_ATOMS: atom_id res chain seq x y z
N MET A 1 -17.89 0.99 -39.73
CA MET A 1 -17.15 0.00 -38.91
C MET A 1 -15.69 0.37 -38.63
N MET A 2 -14.89 0.76 -39.64
CA MET A 2 -13.47 1.12 -39.42
C MET A 2 -13.23 2.36 -38.54
N LYS A 3 -14.13 3.35 -38.58
CA LYS A 3 -14.03 4.58 -37.76
C LYS A 3 -14.17 4.30 -36.26
N LEU A 4 -15.12 3.43 -35.89
CA LEU A 4 -15.31 2.97 -34.51
C LEU A 4 -14.09 2.21 -33.98
N ARG A 5 -13.50 1.35 -34.82
CA ARG A 5 -12.29 0.60 -34.48
C ARG A 5 -11.07 1.51 -34.28
N ARG A 6 -10.95 2.58 -35.07
CA ARG A 6 -9.92 3.62 -34.89
C ARG A 6 -10.15 4.43 -33.61
N LEU A 7 -11.41 4.74 -33.29
CA LEU A 7 -11.76 5.44 -32.06
C LEU A 7 -11.41 4.62 -30.81
N LEU A 8 -11.78 3.34 -30.80
CA LEU A 8 -11.45 2.40 -29.72
C LEU A 8 -9.94 2.23 -29.54
N ALA A 9 -9.19 2.14 -30.65
CA ALA A 9 -7.72 2.07 -30.59
C ALA A 9 -7.11 3.34 -30.00
N ALA A 10 -7.64 4.52 -30.33
CA ALA A 10 -7.19 5.79 -29.75
C ALA A 10 -7.46 5.85 -28.24
N PHE A 11 -8.65 5.46 -27.78
CA PHE A 11 -8.99 5.43 -26.36
C PHE A 11 -8.16 4.44 -25.54
N GLY A 12 -7.78 3.29 -26.12
CA GLY A 12 -6.92 2.31 -25.45
C GLY A 12 -5.51 2.84 -25.11
N ILE A 13 -4.97 3.74 -25.94
CA ILE A 13 -3.63 4.33 -25.72
C ILE A 13 -3.64 5.33 -24.55
N PHE A 14 -4.76 6.03 -24.31
CA PHE A 14 -4.88 6.99 -23.20
C PHE A 14 -5.09 6.33 -21.82
N SER A 15 -5.27 5.01 -21.75
CA SER A 15 -5.48 4.27 -20.49
C SER A 15 -4.19 3.85 -19.77
N ALA A 16 -3.01 4.17 -20.30
CA ALA A 16 -1.73 3.60 -19.86
C ALA A 16 -1.06 4.31 -18.65
N GLY A 17 -1.82 4.96 -17.77
CA GLY A 17 -1.25 5.97 -16.85
C GLY A 17 -1.46 5.77 -15.35
N ALA A 18 -1.95 4.63 -14.87
CA ALA A 18 -2.06 4.38 -13.42
C ALA A 18 -0.94 3.43 -12.96
N ILE A 19 0.30 3.94 -12.87
CA ILE A 19 1.39 3.21 -12.24
C ILE A 19 1.21 3.37 -10.73
N ALA A 20 0.92 2.28 -10.03
CA ALA A 20 1.00 2.28 -8.57
C ALA A 20 2.45 2.63 -8.18
N HIS A 21 2.62 3.67 -7.39
CA HIS A 21 3.94 3.95 -6.81
C HIS A 21 4.34 2.78 -5.89
N PRO A 22 5.65 2.52 -5.69
CA PRO A 22 6.08 1.54 -4.70
C PRO A 22 5.44 1.87 -3.35
N HIS A 23 4.84 0.86 -2.71
CA HIS A 23 4.34 0.99 -1.34
C HIS A 23 5.47 0.62 -0.41
N SER A 24 5.88 1.56 0.44
CA SER A 24 6.71 1.22 1.59
C SER A 24 5.91 0.31 2.52
N PHE A 25 6.55 -0.72 3.04
CA PHE A 25 5.96 -1.59 4.03
C PHE A 25 6.53 -1.25 5.42
N ILE A 26 5.65 -1.19 6.41
CA ILE A 26 6.02 -1.09 7.81
C ILE A 26 5.71 -2.45 8.43
N ASP A 27 6.74 -3.13 8.91
CA ASP A 27 6.54 -4.31 9.74
C ASP A 27 6.25 -3.86 11.18
N MET A 28 5.22 -4.44 11.79
CA MET A 28 4.66 -4.00 13.06
C MET A 28 4.51 -5.19 14.00
N ASN A 29 5.16 -5.12 15.15
CA ASN A 29 5.00 -6.09 16.23
C ASN A 29 4.25 -5.45 17.40
N THR A 30 3.06 -5.97 17.68
CA THR A 30 2.18 -5.51 18.76
C THR A 30 2.07 -6.55 19.85
N THR A 31 2.37 -6.14 21.08
CA THR A 31 2.27 -6.98 22.28
C THR A 31 1.29 -6.39 23.28
N PHE A 32 0.56 -7.24 24.00
CA PHE A 32 -0.34 -6.81 25.07
C PHE A 32 0.47 -6.38 26.30
N VAL A 33 0.04 -5.28 26.93
CA VAL A 33 0.53 -4.88 28.25
C VAL A 33 -0.56 -5.20 29.26
N ALA A 34 -0.31 -6.17 30.13
CA ALA A 34 -1.23 -6.58 31.19
C ALA A 34 -0.69 -6.22 32.56
N LYS A 35 -1.58 -5.74 33.45
CA LYS A 35 -1.29 -5.45 34.86
C LYS A 35 -2.48 -5.90 35.70
N ASP A 36 -2.23 -6.55 36.83
CA ASP A 36 -3.26 -7.02 37.77
C ASP A 36 -4.38 -7.83 37.09
N GLN A 37 -3.98 -8.73 36.16
CA GLN A 37 -4.91 -9.55 35.34
C GLN A 37 -5.86 -8.73 34.45
N ARG A 38 -5.51 -7.47 34.15
CA ARG A 38 -6.27 -6.60 33.25
C ARG A 38 -5.38 -6.15 32.10
N LEU A 39 -5.93 -6.14 30.90
CA LEU A 39 -5.29 -5.51 29.75
C LEU A 39 -5.31 -3.99 29.97
N VAL A 40 -4.13 -3.38 30.01
CA VAL A 40 -3.98 -1.93 30.25
C VAL A 40 -3.40 -1.18 29.06
N GLY A 41 -2.94 -1.88 28.02
CA GLY A 41 -2.49 -1.24 26.80
C GLY A 41 -1.90 -2.19 25.76
N LEU A 42 -1.41 -1.59 24.69
CA LEU A 42 -0.69 -2.24 23.60
C LEU A 42 0.68 -1.59 23.46
N LYS A 43 1.74 -2.39 23.38
CA LYS A 43 3.08 -1.93 23.04
C LYS A 43 3.35 -2.30 21.59
N MET A 44 3.63 -1.29 20.77
CA MET A 44 3.89 -1.46 19.34
C MET A 44 5.35 -1.08 19.04
N VAL A 45 6.05 -1.91 18.28
CA VAL A 45 7.38 -1.64 17.72
C VAL A 45 7.27 -1.77 16.20
N TRP A 46 7.79 -0.79 15.47
CA TRP A 46 7.76 -0.77 14.02
C TRP A 46 9.16 -0.61 13.44
N VAL A 47 9.38 -1.22 12.29
CA VAL A 47 10.62 -1.10 11.50
C VAL A 47 10.22 -0.71 10.08
N MET A 48 10.87 0.33 9.56
CA MET A 48 10.71 0.75 8.16
C MET A 48 11.47 -0.22 7.26
N ASP A 49 10.93 -0.48 6.08
CA ASP A 49 11.70 -1.20 5.05
C ASP A 49 13.00 -0.46 4.66
N GLU A 50 13.98 -1.23 4.18
CA GLU A 50 15.29 -0.67 3.77
C GLU A 50 15.17 0.28 2.58
N ILE A 51 14.13 0.13 1.74
CA ILE A 51 13.92 1.00 0.57
C ILE A 51 13.50 2.42 0.98
N THR A 52 12.95 2.62 2.19
CA THR A 52 12.55 3.94 2.69
C THR A 52 13.14 4.32 4.05
N SER A 53 14.08 3.56 4.60
CA SER A 53 14.88 3.97 5.76
C SER A 53 15.85 5.10 5.37
N ALA A 54 15.76 6.26 6.06
CA ALA A 54 16.61 7.44 5.88
C ALA A 54 17.98 7.32 6.57
#